data_AF-A0A2V8B3H4-F1
#
_entry.id   AF-A0A2V8B3H4-F1
#
_cell.length_a   1.000
_cell.length_b   1.000
_cell.length_c   1.000
_cell.angle_alpha   90.00
_cell.angle_beta   90.00
_cell.angle_gamma   90.00
#
_symmetry.space_group_name_H-M   'P 1'
#
loop_
_entity.id
_entity.type
_entity.pdbx_description
1 polymer ?
#
loop_
_entity_poly.entity_id
_entity_poly.type
_entity_poly.pdbx_seq_one_letter_code
_entity_poly.pdbx_strand_id
1 'polypeptide(L)'
;MRREHGFSILEMIVSMGVMLAVTGGIFAVMNPSQGTFQTQTEVSDLQQRLRVASDTLYKDLVMGGGGAYQGSMSGSLNYAFAAIVPFRSGAVGQDPPGTFKTDTITITYVPPTVAQTTLSDNPGNSLTNSAETKVNAEAGCPAGDLLCGFKEGMTLLIYDSTGHSDTFTVTQIQDINANNVKLQHNSDQLAYEFLADCSTQPAPNPCGSTKIVQAASYSYYLKTDALNKTGQLMFYDGGIGADVPVVDNVVGLTFKYYGDPQPPQLNGNPLSNTIGPWTTYGPTPPALGTQVKDHNNNAADGWAAGENCVFRMDNGQQVPRLPVLGAGGTTTTLVELTQAMLTDGPWCPGGPNGAIGNAWDADLLRVRKVAVTIRVQSANAALRGPASALFTNGGTSKEGSKWLPDQQVTFSVSPRNLNLGR
;
A
#
# COMPACT_ATOMS: atom_id res chain seq x y z
N MET A 1 -91.69 21.04 5.46
CA MET A 1 -90.52 21.88 5.11
C MET A 1 -89.57 21.86 6.30
N ARG A 2 -88.44 21.15 6.21
CA ARG A 2 -87.40 21.19 7.25
C ARG A 2 -86.63 22.49 7.07
N ARG A 3 -86.57 23.32 8.13
CA ARG A 3 -85.67 24.47 8.18
C ARG A 3 -84.24 23.93 8.30
N GLU A 4 -83.43 24.17 7.29
CA GLU A 4 -81.99 24.02 7.42
C GLU A 4 -81.50 25.14 8.33
N HIS A 5 -80.96 24.75 9.49
CA HIS A 5 -80.34 25.69 10.42
C HIS A 5 -78.92 25.97 9.90
N GLY A 6 -78.67 27.23 9.50
CA GLY A 6 -77.32 27.69 9.17
C GLY A 6 -76.43 27.74 10.41
N PHE A 7 -75.13 27.52 10.21
CA PHE A 7 -74.13 27.51 11.29
C PHE A 7 -73.98 28.89 11.94
N SER A 8 -73.83 28.92 13.26
CA SER A 8 -73.49 30.15 13.97
C SER A 8 -72.01 30.50 13.80
N ILE A 9 -71.67 31.80 13.86
CA ILE A 9 -70.28 32.28 13.86
C ILE A 9 -69.46 31.60 14.98
N LEU A 10 -70.10 31.29 16.11
CA LEU A 10 -69.46 30.67 17.27
C LEU A 10 -69.07 29.21 16.97
N GLU A 11 -69.92 28.44 16.30
CA GLU A 11 -69.59 27.08 15.83
C GLU A 11 -68.45 27.08 14.81
N MET A 12 -68.41 28.06 13.90
CA MET A 12 -67.30 28.17 12.93
C MET A 12 -65.97 28.47 13.63
N ILE A 13 -65.95 29.37 14.62
CA ILE A 13 -64.73 29.69 15.39
C ILE A 13 -64.26 28.49 16.19
N VAL A 14 -65.16 27.78 16.88
CA VAL A 14 -64.81 26.57 17.65
C VAL A 14 -64.26 25.48 16.73
N SER A 15 -64.92 25.25 15.58
CA SER A 15 -64.48 24.27 14.59
C SER A 15 -63.10 24.61 14.01
N MET A 16 -62.84 25.89 13.68
CA MET A 16 -61.53 26.36 13.23
C MET A 16 -60.46 26.19 14.31
N GLY A 17 -60.79 26.49 15.57
CA GLY A 17 -59.88 26.32 16.71
C GLY A 17 -59.50 24.85 16.93
N VAL A 18 -60.47 23.94 16.87
CA VAL A 18 -60.23 22.50 16.97
C VAL A 18 -59.40 22.00 15.78
N MET A 19 -59.73 22.43 14.56
CA MET A 19 -58.98 22.04 13.37
C MET A 19 -57.51 22.49 13.45
N LEU A 20 -57.24 23.73 13.89
CA LEU A 20 -55.89 24.23 14.10
C LEU A 20 -55.15 23.46 15.20
N ALA A 21 -55.80 23.17 16.32
CA ALA A 21 -55.19 22.42 17.43
C ALA A 21 -54.81 20.98 17.00
N VAL A 22 -55.73 20.29 16.31
CA VAL A 22 -55.48 18.93 15.80
C VAL A 22 -54.38 18.94 14.74
N THR A 23 -54.44 19.86 13.79
CA THR A 23 -53.42 19.99 12.72
C THR A 23 -52.05 20.33 13.32
N GLY A 24 -52.00 21.25 14.29
CA GLY A 24 -50.77 21.59 15.02
C GLY A 24 -50.19 20.39 15.77
N GLY A 25 -51.03 19.60 16.44
CA GLY A 25 -50.61 18.35 17.09
C GLY A 25 -50.05 17.32 16.10
N ILE A 26 -50.68 17.16 14.93
CA ILE A 26 -50.19 16.26 13.87
C ILE A 26 -48.82 16.73 13.37
N PHE A 27 -48.65 18.02 13.06
CA PHE A 27 -47.37 18.56 12.61
C PHE A 27 -46.27 18.44 13.68
N ALA A 28 -46.61 18.60 14.96
CA ALA A 28 -45.67 18.41 16.06
C ALA A 28 -45.13 16.98 16.14
N VAL A 29 -45.88 15.97 15.68
CA VAL A 29 -45.46 14.56 15.65
C VAL A 29 -44.84 14.16 14.30
N MET A 30 -45.38 14.64 13.17
CA MET A 30 -44.85 14.31 11.84
C MET A 30 -43.47 14.90 11.56
N ASN A 31 -43.19 16.12 12.02
CA ASN A 31 -41.92 16.80 11.77
C ASN A 31 -40.70 16.04 12.38
N PRO A 32 -40.71 15.61 13.66
CA PRO A 32 -39.62 14.80 14.20
C PRO A 32 -39.53 13.42 13.53
N SER A 33 -40.64 12.87 13.04
CA SER A 33 -40.64 11.58 12.33
C SER A 33 -39.80 11.65 11.04
N GLN A 34 -39.98 12.69 10.22
CA GLN A 34 -39.20 12.86 8.98
C GLN A 34 -37.69 13.02 9.23
N GLY A 35 -37.30 13.83 10.22
CA GLY A 35 -35.90 13.99 10.60
C GLY A 35 -35.27 12.70 11.14
N THR A 36 -36.04 11.91 11.88
CA THR A 36 -35.60 10.60 12.36
C THR A 36 -35.35 9.63 11.20
N PHE A 37 -36.25 9.55 10.21
CA PHE A 37 -36.05 8.67 9.04
C PHE A 37 -34.82 9.04 8.22
N GLN A 38 -34.56 10.33 8.00
CA GLN A 38 -33.35 10.77 7.28
C GLN A 38 -32.08 10.41 8.05
N THR A 39 -32.08 10.61 9.37
CA THR A 39 -30.93 10.30 10.22
C THR A 39 -30.66 8.79 10.25
N GLN A 40 -31.70 7.95 10.38
CA GLN A 40 -31.54 6.50 10.43
C GLN A 40 -30.95 5.94 9.14
N THR A 41 -31.41 6.41 7.98
CA THR A 41 -30.85 6.00 6.68
C THR A 41 -29.38 6.42 6.53
N GLU A 42 -29.05 7.64 6.94
CA GLU A 42 -27.67 8.16 6.85
C GLU A 42 -26.72 7.48 7.84
N VAL A 43 -27.20 7.08 9.03
CA VAL A 43 -26.42 6.24 9.96
C VAL A 43 -26.04 4.91 9.30
N SER A 44 -27.00 4.25 8.63
CA SER A 44 -26.76 2.99 7.92
C SER A 44 -25.74 3.16 6.79
N ASP A 45 -25.85 4.26 6.03
CA ASP A 45 -24.91 4.58 4.95
C ASP A 45 -23.48 4.81 5.48
N LEU A 46 -23.31 5.56 6.58
CA LEU A 46 -22.00 5.76 7.21
C LEU A 46 -21.36 4.44 7.63
N GLN A 47 -22.15 3.55 8.25
CA GLN A 47 -21.67 2.24 8.67
C GLN A 47 -21.29 1.35 7.48
N GLN A 48 -22.09 1.39 6.40
CA GLN A 48 -21.78 0.64 5.18
C GLN A 48 -20.50 1.16 4.52
N ARG A 49 -20.31 2.48 4.44
CA ARG A 49 -19.08 3.10 3.93
C ARG A 49 -17.86 2.71 4.76
N LEU A 50 -17.96 2.74 6.09
CA LEU A 50 -16.88 2.29 6.97
C LEU A 50 -16.58 0.80 6.77
N ARG A 51 -17.60 -0.05 6.60
CA ARG A 51 -17.41 -1.47 6.32
C ARG A 51 -16.65 -1.67 5.01
N VAL A 52 -17.10 -1.06 3.92
CA VAL A 52 -16.45 -1.16 2.60
C VAL A 52 -15.01 -0.66 2.66
N ALA A 53 -14.76 0.50 3.26
CA ALA A 53 -13.40 1.03 3.40
C ALA A 53 -12.50 0.08 4.20
N SER A 54 -12.99 -0.43 5.34
CA SER A 54 -12.21 -1.33 6.20
C SER A 54 -11.92 -2.67 5.55
N ASP A 55 -12.89 -3.28 4.85
CA ASP A 55 -12.74 -4.58 4.21
C ASP A 55 -11.77 -4.51 3.03
N THR A 56 -11.91 -3.49 2.18
CA THR A 56 -11.01 -3.25 1.04
C THR A 56 -9.57 -3.08 1.50
N LEU A 57 -9.32 -2.19 2.48
CA LEU A 57 -7.97 -1.97 3.01
C LEU A 57 -7.42 -3.22 3.72
N TYR A 58 -8.24 -3.91 4.51
CA TYR A 58 -7.82 -5.11 5.23
C TYR A 58 -7.39 -6.22 4.29
N LYS A 59 -8.16 -6.46 3.22
CA LYS A 59 -7.93 -7.53 2.25
C LYS A 59 -6.55 -7.46 1.60
N ASP A 60 -6.09 -6.26 1.25
CA ASP A 60 -4.78 -6.11 0.61
C ASP A 60 -3.66 -6.03 1.66
N LEU A 61 -3.90 -5.33 2.79
CA LEU A 61 -2.93 -5.23 3.87
C LEU A 61 -2.56 -6.61 4.45
N VAL A 62 -3.52 -7.53 4.59
CA VAL A 62 -3.23 -8.85 5.15
C VAL A 62 -2.31 -9.69 4.25
N MET A 63 -2.34 -9.43 2.93
CA MET A 63 -1.52 -10.08 1.91
C MET A 63 -0.16 -9.42 1.73
N GLY A 64 0.01 -8.17 2.15
CA GLY A 64 1.23 -7.37 2.03
C GLY A 64 2.51 -8.16 2.35
N GLY A 65 3.50 -8.03 1.48
CA GLY A 65 4.78 -8.75 1.57
C GLY A 65 4.74 -10.22 1.16
N GLY A 66 3.60 -10.74 0.66
CA GLY A 66 3.57 -12.07 0.03
C GLY A 66 4.53 -12.09 -1.14
N GLY A 67 5.43 -13.08 -1.19
CA GLY A 67 6.45 -13.18 -2.23
C GLY A 67 6.38 -14.47 -3.02
N ALA A 68 7.45 -14.72 -3.78
CA ALA A 68 7.59 -15.92 -4.59
C ALA A 68 7.52 -17.19 -3.74
N TYR A 69 6.98 -18.27 -4.28
CA TYR A 69 6.89 -19.56 -3.59
C TYR A 69 7.63 -20.69 -4.30
N GLN A 70 8.28 -20.41 -5.44
CA GLN A 70 9.09 -21.37 -6.18
C GLN A 70 10.43 -20.78 -6.65
N GLY A 71 11.45 -21.63 -6.71
CA GLY A 71 12.81 -21.29 -7.15
C GLY A 71 13.61 -20.48 -6.13
N SER A 72 14.67 -19.82 -6.62
CA SER A 72 15.55 -18.92 -5.86
C SER A 72 14.76 -17.75 -5.26
N MET A 73 15.20 -17.18 -4.14
CA MET A 73 14.53 -16.03 -3.48
C MET A 73 13.02 -16.21 -3.24
N SER A 74 12.59 -17.43 -2.92
CA SER A 74 11.24 -17.68 -2.43
C SER A 74 11.09 -17.26 -0.96
N GLY A 75 9.87 -16.87 -0.58
CA GLY A 75 9.53 -16.38 0.75
C GLY A 75 8.88 -15.00 0.73
N SER A 76 9.00 -14.27 1.83
CA SER A 76 8.50 -12.91 1.96
C SER A 76 9.27 -11.93 1.07
N LEU A 77 8.58 -10.97 0.44
CA LEU A 77 9.24 -9.86 -0.25
C LEU A 77 10.10 -9.03 0.71
N ASN A 78 9.80 -9.09 2.01
CA ASN A 78 10.55 -8.37 3.04
C ASN A 78 11.99 -8.88 3.23
N TYR A 79 12.39 -9.97 2.58
CA TYR A 79 13.79 -10.40 2.49
C TYR A 79 14.57 -9.67 1.38
N ALA A 80 13.89 -8.96 0.50
CA ALA A 80 14.51 -8.16 -0.57
C ALA A 80 14.27 -6.66 -0.32
N PHE A 81 13.01 -6.23 -0.21
CA PHE A 81 12.66 -4.82 -0.11
C PHE A 81 11.41 -4.57 0.77
N ALA A 82 11.16 -3.31 1.13
CA ALA A 82 9.99 -2.94 1.91
C ALA A 82 8.69 -3.04 1.08
N ALA A 83 7.86 -4.02 1.41
CA ALA A 83 6.61 -4.28 0.70
C ALA A 83 5.45 -3.34 1.12
N ILE A 84 5.64 -2.53 2.16
CA ILE A 84 4.65 -1.54 2.63
C ILE A 84 5.38 -0.21 2.80
N VAL A 85 4.94 0.82 2.08
CA VAL A 85 5.57 2.15 2.10
C VAL A 85 4.53 3.27 2.30
N PRO A 86 4.86 4.36 3.01
CA PRO A 86 3.93 5.44 3.40
C PRO A 86 3.80 6.54 2.34
N PHE A 87 3.89 6.17 1.07
CA PHE A 87 3.86 7.09 -0.06
C PHE A 87 3.36 6.37 -1.30
N ARG A 88 2.97 7.12 -2.33
CA ARG A 88 2.49 6.57 -3.60
C ARG A 88 3.67 6.06 -4.43
N SER A 89 3.60 4.83 -4.90
CA SER A 89 4.55 4.25 -5.85
C SER A 89 3.81 3.56 -7.00
N GLY A 90 4.39 3.61 -8.20
CA GLY A 90 3.79 3.06 -9.42
C GLY A 90 4.14 3.89 -10.66
N ALA A 91 3.54 3.57 -11.79
CA ALA A 91 3.88 4.17 -13.09
C ALA A 91 3.52 5.66 -13.21
N VAL A 92 2.52 6.15 -12.48
CA VAL A 92 2.01 7.53 -12.60
C VAL A 92 1.88 8.18 -11.24
N GLY A 93 2.40 9.41 -11.14
CA GLY A 93 2.31 10.23 -9.94
C GLY A 93 3.04 9.64 -8.73
N GLN A 94 4.12 8.87 -8.97
CA GLN A 94 4.99 8.37 -7.92
C GLN A 94 5.53 9.53 -7.09
N ASP A 95 5.48 9.35 -5.77
CA ASP A 95 6.07 10.30 -4.84
C ASP A 95 7.60 10.18 -4.86
N PRO A 96 8.34 11.29 -4.67
CA PRO A 96 9.80 11.24 -4.58
C PRO A 96 10.28 10.36 -3.43
N PRO A 97 11.46 9.73 -3.56
CA PRO A 97 12.13 9.01 -2.47
C PRO A 97 12.19 9.81 -1.17
N GLY A 98 11.95 9.15 -0.03
CA GLY A 98 11.92 9.79 1.28
C GLY A 98 10.63 10.57 1.60
N THR A 99 9.62 10.51 0.74
CA THR A 99 8.30 11.04 1.07
C THR A 99 7.65 10.21 2.17
N PHE A 100 7.01 10.88 3.13
CA PHE A 100 6.13 10.26 4.11
C PHE A 100 4.78 10.98 4.13
N LYS A 101 3.70 10.23 3.94
CA LYS A 101 2.33 10.72 4.03
C LYS A 101 1.56 9.90 5.06
N THR A 102 0.93 10.58 6.00
CA THR A 102 0.12 9.91 7.04
C THR A 102 -1.14 9.26 6.49
N ASP A 103 -1.61 9.71 5.33
CA ASP A 103 -2.87 9.34 4.70
C ASP A 103 -2.69 8.62 3.36
N THR A 104 -1.47 8.17 3.05
CA THR A 104 -1.16 7.33 1.88
C THR A 104 -0.40 6.09 2.30
N ILE A 105 -0.71 4.98 1.65
CA ILE A 105 0.02 3.71 1.80
C ILE A 105 0.10 3.02 0.45
N THR A 106 1.24 2.42 0.12
CA THR A 106 1.39 1.48 -0.99
C THR A 106 1.72 0.11 -0.42
N ILE A 107 1.05 -0.92 -0.95
CA ILE A 107 1.13 -2.30 -0.50
C ILE A 107 1.48 -3.15 -1.71
N THR A 108 2.60 -3.87 -1.62
CA THR A 108 3.09 -4.76 -2.66
C THR A 108 3.04 -6.20 -2.19
N TYR A 109 2.52 -7.10 -3.02
CA TYR A 109 2.56 -8.54 -2.80
C TYR A 109 2.44 -9.32 -4.11
N VAL A 110 2.91 -10.55 -4.10
CA VAL A 110 2.71 -11.55 -5.15
C VAL A 110 1.35 -12.22 -4.91
N PRO A 111 0.38 -12.09 -5.82
CA PRO A 111 -0.89 -12.79 -5.69
C PRO A 111 -0.70 -14.31 -5.82
N PRO A 112 -1.67 -15.15 -5.41
CA PRO A 112 -1.59 -16.60 -5.57
C PRO A 112 -1.66 -16.98 -7.06
N THR A 113 -0.52 -16.93 -7.73
CA THR A 113 -0.35 -17.08 -9.18
C THR A 113 0.83 -17.97 -9.52
N VAL A 114 0.77 -18.66 -10.65
CA VAL A 114 1.85 -19.51 -11.16
C VAL A 114 2.88 -18.73 -11.99
N ALA A 115 2.61 -17.45 -12.30
CA ALA A 115 3.48 -16.58 -13.08
C ALA A 115 4.72 -16.13 -12.27
N GLN A 116 5.74 -16.99 -12.25
CA GLN A 116 7.06 -16.75 -11.67
C GLN A 116 8.12 -17.17 -12.69
N THR A 117 9.25 -16.47 -12.71
CA THR A 117 10.43 -16.81 -13.53
C THR A 117 11.67 -16.10 -13.00
N THR A 118 12.82 -16.35 -13.60
CA THR A 118 14.09 -15.64 -13.37
C THR A 118 14.60 -15.04 -14.67
N LEU A 119 15.38 -13.97 -14.57
CA LEU A 119 16.03 -13.35 -15.72
C LEU A 119 17.04 -14.35 -16.36
N SER A 120 16.98 -14.55 -17.68
CA SER A 120 17.88 -15.51 -18.36
C SER A 120 19.13 -14.86 -18.92
N ASP A 121 19.00 -13.63 -19.43
CA ASP A 121 20.08 -12.88 -20.03
C ASP A 121 19.73 -11.38 -20.05
N ASN A 122 20.74 -10.53 -19.87
CA ASN A 122 20.68 -9.07 -19.82
C ASN A 122 21.99 -8.53 -20.42
N PRO A 123 22.25 -8.80 -21.71
CA PRO A 123 23.51 -8.42 -22.31
C PRO A 123 23.57 -6.90 -22.44
N GLY A 124 24.57 -6.29 -21.80
CA GLY A 124 24.82 -4.86 -21.94
C GLY A 124 23.80 -3.96 -21.25
N ASN A 125 23.15 -4.45 -20.19
CA ASN A 125 22.32 -3.62 -19.33
C ASN A 125 21.06 -3.06 -20.00
N SER A 126 20.31 -3.96 -20.64
CA SER A 126 19.28 -3.64 -21.61
C SER A 126 17.86 -3.60 -21.02
N LEU A 127 17.69 -3.54 -19.69
CA LEU A 127 16.39 -3.27 -19.08
C LEU A 127 16.08 -1.78 -19.22
N THR A 128 15.92 -1.32 -20.46
CA THR A 128 15.53 0.06 -20.76
C THR A 128 14.02 0.21 -20.59
N ASN A 129 13.54 1.45 -20.49
CA ASN A 129 12.11 1.76 -20.35
C ASN A 129 11.21 1.21 -21.49
N SER A 130 11.77 0.70 -22.57
CA SER A 130 11.05 -0.01 -23.64
C SER A 130 11.96 -1.13 -24.17
N ALA A 131 11.84 -2.31 -23.57
CA ALA A 131 12.78 -3.40 -23.78
C ALA A 131 12.10 -4.77 -23.92
N GLU A 132 12.88 -5.69 -24.48
CA GLU A 132 12.60 -7.11 -24.43
C GLU A 132 13.40 -7.71 -23.26
N THR A 133 12.69 -8.10 -22.20
CA THR A 133 13.30 -8.77 -21.04
C THR A 133 13.35 -10.27 -21.30
N LYS A 134 14.56 -10.84 -21.39
CA LYS A 134 14.73 -12.29 -21.59
C LYS A 134 14.59 -13.03 -20.26
N VAL A 135 13.76 -14.06 -20.25
CA VAL A 135 13.45 -14.84 -19.04
C VAL A 135 13.75 -16.32 -19.25
N ASN A 136 13.90 -17.05 -18.14
CA ASN A 136 14.05 -18.51 -18.19
C ASN A 136 12.66 -19.16 -18.32
N ALA A 137 12.56 -20.23 -19.08
CA ALA A 137 11.39 -21.08 -19.00
C ALA A 137 11.38 -21.82 -17.65
N GLU A 138 10.25 -21.82 -16.95
CA GLU A 138 10.11 -22.62 -15.73
C GLU A 138 9.75 -24.07 -16.08
N ALA A 139 10.34 -25.01 -15.32
CA ALA A 139 10.07 -26.44 -15.52
C ALA A 139 8.66 -26.78 -15.02
N GLY A 140 7.88 -27.52 -15.82
CA GLY A 140 6.57 -28.02 -15.42
C GLY A 140 5.38 -27.19 -15.89
N CYS A 141 5.58 -26.20 -16.77
CA CYS A 141 4.46 -25.47 -17.36
C CYS A 141 3.60 -26.37 -18.27
N PRO A 142 2.27 -26.13 -18.32
CA PRO A 142 1.39 -26.85 -19.24
C PRO A 142 1.85 -26.72 -20.70
N ALA A 143 1.59 -27.76 -21.51
CA ALA A 143 1.92 -27.70 -22.94
C ALA A 143 1.21 -26.51 -23.61
N GLY A 144 2.00 -25.62 -24.22
CA GLY A 144 1.51 -24.40 -24.88
C GLY A 144 1.51 -23.13 -24.02
N ASP A 145 1.98 -23.20 -22.76
CA ASP A 145 2.17 -22.06 -21.87
C ASP A 145 3.64 -22.04 -21.42
N LEU A 146 4.47 -21.26 -22.10
CA LEU A 146 5.93 -21.30 -21.91
C LEU A 146 6.42 -20.61 -20.64
N LEU A 147 5.57 -19.84 -19.95
CA LEU A 147 5.91 -19.14 -18.71
C LEU A 147 4.97 -19.44 -17.55
N CYS A 148 4.19 -20.52 -17.61
CA CYS A 148 3.32 -20.90 -16.48
C CYS A 148 2.36 -19.75 -16.09
N GLY A 149 1.68 -19.14 -17.07
CA GLY A 149 0.51 -18.28 -16.81
C GLY A 149 0.74 -16.77 -16.87
N PHE A 150 1.90 -16.29 -17.32
CA PHE A 150 2.06 -14.86 -17.67
C PHE A 150 1.09 -14.50 -18.81
N LYS A 151 0.54 -13.28 -18.75
CA LYS A 151 -0.37 -12.74 -19.77
C LYS A 151 -0.05 -11.27 -20.05
N GLU A 152 -0.39 -10.82 -21.25
CA GLU A 152 -0.44 -9.40 -21.57
C GLU A 152 -1.35 -8.65 -20.57
N GLY A 153 -0.93 -7.46 -20.17
CA GLY A 153 -1.59 -6.62 -19.19
C GLY A 153 -1.29 -6.97 -17.73
N MET A 154 -0.49 -8.02 -17.45
CA MET A 154 -0.05 -8.30 -16.09
C MET A 154 1.00 -7.29 -15.62
N THR A 155 0.81 -6.75 -14.42
CA THR A 155 1.86 -6.06 -13.67
C THR A 155 2.81 -7.09 -13.09
N LEU A 156 4.09 -6.96 -13.41
CA LEU A 156 5.17 -7.78 -12.91
C LEU A 156 6.06 -6.97 -11.97
N LEU A 157 6.65 -7.68 -11.03
CA LEU A 157 7.70 -7.20 -10.14
C LEU A 157 8.98 -7.93 -10.49
N ILE A 158 10.03 -7.17 -10.79
CA ILE A 158 11.40 -7.64 -10.91
C ILE A 158 12.16 -7.22 -9.65
N TYR A 159 12.87 -8.15 -9.02
CA TYR A 159 13.65 -7.85 -7.82
C TYR A 159 14.82 -8.81 -7.64
N ASP A 160 15.81 -8.36 -6.86
CA ASP A 160 16.99 -9.15 -6.51
C ASP A 160 17.21 -9.22 -4.98
N SER A 161 18.23 -10.00 -4.58
CA SER A 161 18.58 -10.21 -3.16
C SER A 161 19.26 -9.00 -2.51
N THR A 162 19.65 -8.00 -3.29
CA THR A 162 20.36 -6.78 -2.84
C THR A 162 19.41 -5.63 -2.52
N GLY A 163 18.12 -5.80 -2.82
CA GLY A 163 17.05 -4.86 -2.50
C GLY A 163 16.66 -3.94 -3.65
N HIS A 164 17.19 -4.19 -4.84
CA HIS A 164 16.67 -3.57 -6.05
C HIS A 164 15.34 -4.21 -6.42
N SER A 165 14.36 -3.38 -6.74
CA SER A 165 13.04 -3.82 -7.18
C SER A 165 12.42 -2.78 -8.10
N ASP A 166 11.73 -3.22 -9.13
CA ASP A 166 10.92 -2.38 -10.01
C ASP A 166 9.66 -3.12 -10.44
N THR A 167 8.64 -2.37 -10.87
CA THR A 167 7.43 -2.93 -11.48
C THR A 167 7.28 -2.49 -12.92
N PHE A 168 6.81 -3.38 -13.78
CA PHE A 168 6.51 -3.07 -15.18
C PHE A 168 5.29 -3.85 -15.66
N THR A 169 4.65 -3.38 -16.72
CA THR A 169 3.48 -4.04 -17.30
C THR A 169 3.85 -4.77 -18.59
N VAL A 170 3.50 -6.05 -18.67
CA VAL A 170 3.73 -6.85 -19.88
C VAL A 170 2.80 -6.39 -20.98
N THR A 171 3.36 -6.01 -22.13
CA THR A 171 2.61 -5.67 -23.35
C THR A 171 2.56 -6.82 -24.33
N GLN A 172 3.55 -7.71 -24.33
CA GLN A 172 3.55 -8.89 -25.17
C GLN A 172 4.44 -9.99 -24.59
N ILE A 173 4.07 -11.25 -24.82
CA ILE A 173 4.92 -12.41 -24.53
C ILE A 173 5.39 -12.96 -25.87
N GLN A 174 6.70 -13.07 -26.05
CA GLN A 174 7.28 -13.65 -27.25
C GLN A 174 7.92 -14.99 -26.95
N ASP A 175 7.38 -16.02 -27.59
CA ASP A 175 7.84 -17.38 -27.53
C ASP A 175 8.75 -17.67 -28.73
N ILE A 176 10.04 -17.32 -28.63
CA ILE A 176 10.98 -17.54 -29.74
C ILE A 176 11.47 -19.00 -29.74
N ASN A 177 11.80 -19.56 -28.56
CA ASN A 177 12.02 -21.00 -28.32
C ASN A 177 12.10 -21.31 -26.82
N ALA A 178 12.16 -22.59 -26.43
CA ALA A 178 12.22 -23.06 -25.04
C ALA A 178 13.37 -22.47 -24.19
N ASN A 179 14.40 -21.88 -24.82
CA ASN A 179 15.57 -21.29 -24.16
C ASN A 179 15.67 -19.77 -24.39
N ASN A 180 14.66 -19.13 -24.99
CA ASN A 180 14.67 -17.72 -25.36
C ASN A 180 13.24 -17.18 -25.38
N VAL A 181 12.64 -17.12 -24.19
CA VAL A 181 11.33 -16.48 -23.99
C VAL A 181 11.56 -15.03 -23.59
N LYS A 182 10.76 -14.12 -24.15
CA LYS A 182 10.89 -12.68 -23.87
C LYS A 182 9.58 -12.09 -23.40
N LEU A 183 9.67 -11.23 -22.40
CA LEU A 183 8.61 -10.35 -21.95
C LEU A 183 8.86 -8.97 -22.55
N GLN A 184 7.93 -8.49 -23.37
CA GLN A 184 7.93 -7.11 -23.80
C GLN A 184 7.17 -6.26 -22.82
N HIS A 185 7.69 -5.06 -22.62
CA HIS A 185 7.08 -4.02 -21.82
C HIS A 185 7.43 -2.67 -22.47
N ASN A 186 6.61 -1.64 -22.27
CA ASN A 186 6.77 -0.39 -23.00
C ASN A 186 6.44 0.82 -22.12
N SER A 187 7.38 1.76 -22.08
CA SER A 187 7.28 3.03 -21.37
C SER A 187 7.18 2.89 -19.84
N ASP A 188 7.62 1.75 -19.30
CA ASP A 188 7.75 1.56 -17.85
C ASP A 188 8.97 2.32 -17.35
N GLN A 189 8.85 3.00 -16.21
CA GLN A 189 9.99 3.66 -15.57
C GLN A 189 10.71 2.65 -14.67
N LEU A 190 11.72 1.98 -15.21
CA LEU A 190 12.59 1.12 -14.42
C LEU A 190 13.64 1.99 -13.74
N ALA A 191 13.64 2.05 -12.41
CA ALA A 191 14.64 2.83 -11.68
C ALA A 191 16.02 2.16 -11.73
N TYR A 192 16.07 0.84 -11.92
CA TYR A 192 17.29 0.05 -11.96
C TYR A 192 17.41 -0.66 -13.31
N GLU A 193 17.83 0.09 -14.33
CA GLU A 193 18.18 -0.45 -15.65
C GLU A 193 19.29 -1.53 -15.56
N PHE A 194 19.99 -1.60 -14.42
CA PHE A 194 21.09 -2.52 -14.09
C PHE A 194 20.77 -3.72 -13.20
N LEU A 195 19.51 -4.14 -13.14
CA LEU A 195 19.14 -5.39 -12.47
C LEU A 195 19.84 -6.59 -13.12
N ALA A 196 20.85 -7.12 -12.42
CA ALA A 196 21.78 -8.20 -12.78
C ALA A 196 22.71 -7.95 -14.00
N ASP A 197 23.99 -8.25 -13.80
CA ASP A 197 25.01 -8.30 -14.85
C ASP A 197 25.25 -9.75 -15.28
N CYS A 198 24.71 -10.14 -16.44
CA CYS A 198 24.98 -11.47 -17.02
C CYS A 198 26.30 -11.53 -17.79
N SER A 199 26.93 -10.39 -18.04
CA SER A 199 28.04 -10.25 -18.99
C SER A 199 29.41 -10.56 -18.40
N THR A 200 29.54 -10.52 -17.07
CA THR A 200 30.77 -10.89 -16.35
C THR A 200 30.58 -12.19 -15.57
N GLN A 201 31.57 -13.09 -15.57
CA GLN A 201 31.55 -14.32 -14.76
C GLN A 201 32.87 -14.45 -14.00
N PRO A 202 32.85 -14.53 -12.65
CA PRO A 202 31.68 -14.52 -11.77
C PRO A 202 31.11 -13.10 -11.55
N ALA A 203 29.80 -12.92 -11.72
CA ALA A 203 29.12 -11.67 -11.41
C ALA A 203 28.69 -11.59 -9.93
N PRO A 204 28.69 -10.39 -9.31
CA PRO A 204 28.13 -10.15 -7.98
C PRO A 204 26.64 -10.54 -7.85
N ASN A 205 25.88 -10.45 -8.95
CA ASN A 205 24.46 -10.78 -9.04
C ASN A 205 24.19 -11.51 -10.38
N PRO A 206 24.34 -12.85 -10.44
CA PRO A 206 24.10 -13.62 -11.67
C PRO A 206 22.63 -13.57 -12.08
N CYS A 207 22.31 -13.70 -13.36
CA CYS A 207 20.93 -13.44 -13.83
C CYS A 207 19.87 -14.42 -13.29
N GLY A 208 20.28 -15.64 -12.92
CA GLY A 208 19.45 -16.58 -12.18
C GLY A 208 19.09 -16.18 -10.74
N SER A 209 19.67 -15.11 -10.20
CA SER A 209 19.31 -14.54 -8.89
C SER A 209 18.40 -13.32 -8.96
N THR A 210 17.96 -12.87 -10.14
CA THR A 210 16.89 -11.88 -10.28
C THR A 210 15.57 -12.59 -10.56
N LYS A 211 14.57 -12.33 -9.70
CA LYS A 211 13.23 -12.92 -9.82
C LYS A 211 12.29 -11.95 -10.53
N ILE A 212 11.45 -12.53 -11.37
CA ILE A 212 10.32 -11.84 -12.02
C ILE A 212 9.07 -12.61 -11.66
N VAL A 213 8.09 -11.92 -11.09
CA VAL A 213 6.83 -12.51 -10.63
C VAL A 213 5.69 -11.58 -10.96
N GLN A 214 4.47 -12.10 -11.08
CA GLN A 214 3.30 -11.22 -11.05
C GLN A 214 3.23 -10.50 -9.70
N ALA A 215 2.84 -9.23 -9.72
CA ALA A 215 2.64 -8.44 -8.52
C ALA A 215 1.32 -7.67 -8.53
N ALA A 216 0.81 -7.47 -7.33
CA ALA A 216 -0.17 -6.45 -7.00
C ALA A 216 0.56 -5.35 -6.22
N SER A 217 0.57 -4.13 -6.74
CA SER A 217 1.14 -2.95 -6.07
C SER A 217 0.08 -1.87 -5.99
N TYR A 218 -0.60 -1.79 -4.86
CA TYR A 218 -1.79 -0.95 -4.70
C TYR A 218 -1.52 0.21 -3.76
N SER A 219 -1.84 1.43 -4.21
CA SER A 219 -1.82 2.60 -3.34
C SER A 219 -3.23 3.00 -2.92
N TYR A 220 -3.39 3.24 -1.62
CA TYR A 220 -4.57 3.85 -1.04
C TYR A 220 -4.21 5.22 -0.49
N TYR A 221 -5.03 6.23 -0.79
CA TYR A 221 -4.78 7.58 -0.30
C TYR A 221 -6.08 8.38 -0.11
N LEU A 222 -6.01 9.43 0.71
CA LEU A 222 -7.12 10.36 0.87
C LEU A 222 -7.02 11.49 -0.15
N LYS A 223 -8.00 11.57 -1.05
CA LYS A 223 -8.17 12.74 -1.93
C LYS A 223 -9.15 13.70 -1.29
N THR A 224 -8.72 14.92 -0.99
CA THR A 224 -9.58 15.95 -0.41
C THR A 224 -9.91 17.04 -1.41
N ASP A 225 -11.15 17.51 -1.41
CA ASP A 225 -11.58 18.74 -2.05
C ASP A 225 -11.99 19.74 -0.95
N ALA A 226 -11.09 20.67 -0.64
CA ALA A 226 -11.29 21.65 0.40
C ALA A 226 -12.42 22.65 0.08
N LEU A 227 -12.69 22.93 -1.21
CA LEU A 227 -13.74 23.85 -1.62
C LEU A 227 -15.12 23.24 -1.38
N ASN A 228 -15.29 21.98 -1.78
CA ASN A 228 -16.55 21.25 -1.63
C ASN A 228 -16.68 20.56 -0.27
N LYS A 229 -15.63 20.57 0.57
CA LYS A 229 -15.58 19.91 1.88
C LYS A 229 -15.91 18.42 1.79
N THR A 230 -15.44 17.81 0.71
CA THR A 230 -15.58 16.37 0.44
C THR A 230 -14.20 15.74 0.41
N GLY A 231 -14.17 14.43 0.64
CA GLY A 231 -12.96 13.64 0.48
C GLY A 231 -13.32 12.21 0.13
N GLN A 232 -12.40 11.54 -0.54
CA GLN A 232 -12.58 10.20 -1.06
C GLN A 232 -11.38 9.34 -0.67
N LEU A 233 -11.65 8.12 -0.19
CA LEU A 233 -10.62 7.08 -0.18
C LEU A 233 -10.42 6.63 -1.62
N MET A 234 -9.24 6.87 -2.17
CA MET A 234 -8.89 6.51 -3.53
C MET A 234 -8.07 5.23 -3.54
N PHE A 235 -8.23 4.46 -4.60
CA PHE A 235 -7.45 3.29 -4.95
C PHE A 235 -6.70 3.54 -6.26
N TYR A 236 -5.41 3.23 -6.26
CA TYR A 236 -4.55 3.25 -7.43
C TYR A 236 -3.92 1.87 -7.60
N ASP A 237 -3.99 1.33 -8.82
CA ASP A 237 -3.57 -0.04 -9.14
C ASP A 237 -2.07 -0.18 -9.46
N GLY A 238 -1.31 0.93 -9.39
CA GLY A 238 0.11 0.97 -9.73
C GLY A 238 0.40 1.18 -11.21
N GLY A 239 -0.62 1.14 -12.08
CA GLY A 239 -0.49 1.22 -13.53
C GLY A 239 -0.64 2.63 -14.10
N ILE A 240 -0.91 2.73 -15.41
CA ILE A 240 -1.20 4.00 -16.10
C ILE A 240 -2.69 4.36 -16.09
N GLY A 241 -3.53 3.50 -15.49
CA GLY A 241 -4.96 3.70 -15.36
C GLY A 241 -5.32 4.87 -14.45
N ALA A 242 -6.57 5.31 -14.53
CA ALA A 242 -7.09 6.34 -13.63
C ALA A 242 -7.39 5.75 -12.24
N ASP A 243 -7.07 6.53 -11.20
CA ASP A 243 -7.41 6.19 -9.83
C ASP A 243 -8.94 6.10 -9.63
N VAL A 244 -9.38 5.14 -8.82
CA VAL A 244 -10.79 4.82 -8.59
C VAL A 244 -11.21 5.20 -7.16
N PRO A 245 -12.34 5.91 -6.96
CA PRO A 245 -12.86 6.16 -5.62
C PRO A 245 -13.45 4.87 -5.02
N VAL A 246 -13.06 4.54 -3.79
CA VAL A 246 -13.58 3.40 -3.03
C VAL A 246 -14.76 3.82 -2.17
N VAL A 247 -14.62 4.94 -1.45
CA VAL A 247 -15.62 5.47 -0.53
C VAL A 247 -15.60 6.99 -0.53
N ASP A 248 -16.78 7.60 -0.54
CA ASP A 248 -16.99 9.05 -0.49
C ASP A 248 -17.17 9.60 0.93
N ASN A 249 -17.01 10.91 1.04
CA ASN A 249 -17.19 11.68 2.27
C ASN A 249 -16.29 11.17 3.41
N VAL A 250 -15.05 10.79 3.05
CA VAL A 250 -13.97 10.52 3.99
C VAL A 250 -13.35 11.85 4.39
N VAL A 251 -13.30 12.11 5.70
CA VAL A 251 -12.78 13.36 6.27
C VAL A 251 -11.52 13.17 7.09
N GLY A 252 -11.08 11.92 7.27
CA GLY A 252 -9.82 11.59 7.88
C GLY A 252 -9.39 10.18 7.50
N LEU A 253 -8.12 10.04 7.16
CA LEU A 253 -7.44 8.78 6.93
C LEU A 253 -6.07 8.89 7.57
N THR A 254 -5.67 7.88 8.33
CA THR A 254 -4.35 7.85 8.95
C THR A 254 -3.83 6.43 9.04
N PHE A 255 -2.59 6.25 8.61
CA PHE A 255 -1.81 5.03 8.74
C PHE A 255 -0.72 5.25 9.80
N LYS A 256 -0.64 4.32 10.75
CA LYS A 256 0.45 4.23 11.73
C LYS A 256 1.17 2.90 11.59
N TYR A 257 2.48 2.93 11.67
CA TYR A 257 3.32 1.77 11.43
C TYR A 257 3.93 1.28 12.74
N TYR A 258 3.86 -0.04 12.96
CA TYR A 258 4.45 -0.70 14.11
C TYR A 258 5.41 -1.79 13.63
N GLY A 259 6.65 -1.75 14.11
CA GLY A 259 7.72 -2.58 13.60
C GLY A 259 8.52 -3.35 14.63
N ASP A 260 9.36 -4.26 14.15
CA ASP A 260 10.26 -5.05 14.97
C ASP A 260 11.38 -4.14 15.55
N PRO A 261 11.56 -4.09 16.88
CA PRO A 261 12.64 -3.32 17.47
C PRO A 261 14.03 -3.88 17.19
N GLN A 262 14.16 -5.18 16.88
CA GLN A 262 15.46 -5.78 16.62
C GLN A 262 15.93 -5.48 15.19
N PRO A 263 17.20 -5.06 14.99
CA PRO A 263 17.76 -4.86 13.66
C PRO A 263 17.93 -6.20 12.92
N PRO A 264 18.04 -6.19 11.58
CA PRO A 264 18.10 -7.43 10.81
C PRO A 264 19.35 -8.22 11.17
N GLN A 265 19.21 -9.53 11.38
CA GLN A 265 20.30 -10.43 11.76
C GLN A 265 20.58 -11.42 10.63
N LEU A 266 21.84 -11.80 10.45
CA LEU A 266 22.20 -12.96 9.65
C LEU A 266 21.76 -14.24 10.38
N ASN A 267 21.19 -15.20 9.64
CA ASN A 267 20.69 -16.45 10.23
C ASN A 267 21.67 -17.63 10.15
N GLY A 268 22.89 -17.39 9.65
CA GLY A 268 23.94 -18.40 9.52
C GLY A 268 23.89 -19.23 8.22
N ASN A 269 22.91 -19.02 7.35
CA ASN A 269 22.92 -19.63 6.02
C ASN A 269 24.09 -19.05 5.18
N PRO A 270 24.89 -19.90 4.52
CA PRO A 270 25.96 -19.42 3.65
C PRO A 270 25.42 -18.48 2.57
N LEU A 271 26.06 -17.33 2.38
CA LEU A 271 25.69 -16.34 1.35
C LEU A 271 25.84 -16.89 -0.08
N SER A 272 26.57 -18.01 -0.24
CA SER A 272 26.71 -18.73 -1.51
C SER A 272 25.51 -19.63 -1.84
N ASN A 273 24.59 -19.86 -0.91
CA ASN A 273 23.37 -20.61 -1.18
C ASN A 273 22.44 -19.78 -2.08
N THR A 274 21.68 -20.41 -2.97
CA THR A 274 20.70 -19.76 -3.85
C THR A 274 19.29 -19.73 -3.27
N ILE A 275 19.08 -20.43 -2.15
CA ILE A 275 17.80 -20.53 -1.44
C ILE A 275 17.96 -19.95 -0.04
N GLY A 276 17.22 -18.87 0.25
CA GLY A 276 17.21 -18.18 1.53
C GLY A 276 16.18 -18.74 2.52
N PRO A 277 15.80 -17.96 3.56
CA PRO A 277 16.28 -16.61 3.85
C PRO A 277 17.73 -16.62 4.36
N TRP A 278 18.48 -15.51 4.23
CA TRP A 278 19.82 -15.34 4.84
C TRP A 278 19.80 -14.37 6.03
N THR A 279 18.76 -13.55 6.08
CA THR A 279 18.53 -12.52 7.08
C THR A 279 17.20 -12.76 7.78
N THR A 280 17.02 -12.24 8.99
CA THR A 280 15.70 -12.23 9.65
C THR A 280 14.70 -11.36 8.89
N TYR A 281 15.18 -10.32 8.22
CA TYR A 281 14.50 -9.51 7.22
C TYR A 281 15.52 -8.64 6.48
N GLY A 282 15.09 -8.01 5.39
CA GLY A 282 15.92 -7.11 4.59
C GLY A 282 16.89 -7.81 3.65
N PRO A 283 17.46 -7.06 2.69
CA PRO A 283 18.32 -7.62 1.66
C PRO A 283 19.59 -8.23 2.24
N THR A 284 20.05 -9.29 1.59
CA THR A 284 21.26 -10.01 1.97
C THR A 284 22.47 -9.15 1.66
N PRO A 285 23.45 -9.02 2.57
CA PRO A 285 24.64 -8.24 2.26
C PRO A 285 25.48 -8.94 1.20
N PRO A 286 26.15 -8.19 0.31
CA PRO A 286 27.02 -8.79 -0.69
C PRO A 286 28.18 -9.56 -0.05
N ALA A 287 28.80 -10.47 -0.82
CA ALA A 287 29.98 -11.19 -0.36
C ALA A 287 31.11 -10.24 0.07
N LEU A 288 31.94 -10.69 1.01
CA LEU A 288 33.06 -9.88 1.50
C LEU A 288 33.98 -9.46 0.35
N GLY A 289 34.30 -8.16 0.28
CA GLY A 289 35.11 -7.59 -0.80
C GLY A 289 34.34 -7.32 -2.10
N THR A 290 33.06 -7.69 -2.19
CA THR A 290 32.19 -7.37 -3.32
C THR A 290 31.40 -6.11 -3.03
N GLN A 291 31.41 -5.18 -3.98
CA GLN A 291 30.62 -3.95 -3.90
C GLN A 291 29.40 -4.05 -4.82
N VAL A 292 28.22 -3.75 -4.29
CA VAL A 292 27.00 -3.58 -5.10
C VAL A 292 26.94 -2.12 -5.53
N LYS A 293 26.84 -1.91 -6.83
CA LYS A 293 26.74 -0.56 -7.41
C LYS A 293 25.34 -0.01 -7.21
N ASP A 294 25.21 1.31 -7.25
CA ASP A 294 23.93 2.00 -7.14
C ASP A 294 23.10 1.93 -8.43
N HIS A 295 21.98 2.66 -8.45
CA HIS A 295 21.02 2.72 -9.57
C HIS A 295 21.60 3.13 -10.93
N ASN A 296 22.72 3.85 -10.97
CA ASN A 296 23.35 4.31 -12.21
C ASN A 296 24.61 3.49 -12.57
N ASN A 297 24.82 2.34 -11.89
CA ASN A 297 25.99 1.46 -12.03
C ASN A 297 27.31 2.14 -11.62
N ASN A 298 27.26 3.10 -10.68
CA ASN A 298 28.42 3.75 -10.12
C ASN A 298 28.77 3.15 -8.76
N ALA A 299 30.00 2.62 -8.67
CA ALA A 299 30.54 2.11 -7.43
C ALA A 299 30.81 3.23 -6.40
N ALA A 300 31.07 4.47 -6.83
CA ALA A 300 31.34 5.57 -5.90
C ALA A 300 30.10 6.02 -5.11
N ASP A 301 28.91 5.76 -5.66
CA ASP A 301 27.63 6.14 -5.06
C ASP A 301 26.95 4.98 -4.32
N GLY A 302 27.50 3.76 -4.41
CA GLY A 302 27.02 2.57 -3.71
C GLY A 302 27.61 2.41 -2.30
N TRP A 303 27.11 1.43 -1.55
CA TRP A 303 27.69 1.05 -0.26
C TRP A 303 29.11 0.51 -0.42
N ALA A 304 29.92 0.55 0.65
CA ALA A 304 31.26 -0.03 0.63
C ALA A 304 31.21 -1.56 0.40
N ALA A 305 32.34 -2.14 0.02
CA ALA A 305 32.43 -3.57 -0.25
C ALA A 305 32.01 -4.43 0.97
N GLY A 306 31.10 -5.39 0.75
CA GLY A 306 30.50 -6.22 1.80
C GLY A 306 29.40 -5.52 2.61
N GLU A 307 29.03 -4.28 2.27
CA GLU A 307 27.97 -3.53 2.94
C GLU A 307 26.71 -3.39 2.08
N ASN A 308 25.58 -3.12 2.72
CA ASN A 308 24.36 -2.65 2.07
C ASN A 308 23.61 -1.67 3.00
N CYS A 309 22.36 -1.36 2.68
CA CYS A 309 21.56 -0.44 3.47
C CYS A 309 21.21 -0.96 4.87
N VAL A 310 21.29 -2.27 5.12
CA VAL A 310 20.94 -2.89 6.40
C VAL A 310 22.11 -3.51 7.16
N PHE A 311 23.25 -3.73 6.50
CA PHE A 311 24.49 -4.25 7.10
C PHE A 311 25.69 -3.36 6.76
N ARG A 312 26.62 -3.28 7.71
CA ARG A 312 27.93 -2.62 7.55
C ARG A 312 29.05 -3.55 7.96
N MET A 313 30.27 -3.24 7.54
CA MET A 313 31.46 -3.96 7.99
C MET A 313 31.95 -3.38 9.32
N ASP A 314 32.19 -4.24 10.30
CA ASP A 314 32.85 -3.91 11.56
C ASP A 314 33.84 -5.03 11.91
N ASN A 315 35.11 -4.67 12.12
CA ASN A 315 36.21 -5.61 12.41
C ASN A 315 36.25 -6.85 11.48
N GLY A 316 35.97 -6.66 10.19
CA GLY A 316 35.97 -7.73 9.18
C GLY A 316 34.73 -8.64 9.21
N GLN A 317 33.70 -8.29 9.99
CA GLN A 317 32.42 -8.99 10.05
C GLN A 317 31.28 -8.09 9.58
N GLN A 318 30.26 -8.70 8.96
CA GLN A 318 29.03 -8.00 8.62
C GLN A 318 28.13 -7.91 9.86
N VAL A 319 27.86 -6.68 10.29
CA VAL A 319 27.00 -6.38 11.45
C VAL A 319 25.81 -5.53 11.03
N PRO A 320 24.67 -5.58 11.75
CA PRO A 320 23.51 -4.78 11.42
C PRO A 320 23.83 -3.28 11.48
N ARG A 321 23.37 -2.53 10.48
CA ARG A 321 23.52 -1.07 10.40
C ARG A 321 22.50 -0.36 11.28
N LEU A 322 21.28 -0.87 11.30
CA LEU A 322 20.17 -0.26 12.03
C LEU A 322 20.31 -0.45 13.55
N PRO A 323 19.84 0.51 14.36
CA PRO A 323 19.90 0.40 15.81
C PRO A 323 18.83 -0.55 16.37
N VAL A 324 18.97 -0.94 17.64
CA VAL A 324 17.85 -1.52 18.40
C VAL A 324 16.90 -0.39 18.82
N LEU A 325 15.60 -0.58 18.60
CA LEU A 325 14.57 0.42 18.94
C LEU A 325 13.90 0.11 20.29
N GLY A 326 13.36 1.14 20.93
CA GLY A 326 12.63 1.03 22.20
C GLY A 326 13.53 0.79 23.42
N ALA A 327 12.92 0.34 24.53
CA ALA A 327 13.63 0.09 25.79
C ALA A 327 14.44 -1.23 25.72
N GLY A 328 15.54 -1.22 24.96
CA GLY A 328 16.69 -2.11 25.09
C GLY A 328 16.43 -3.62 24.99
N GLY A 329 16.47 -4.15 23.76
CA GLY A 329 17.06 -5.47 23.47
C GLY A 329 16.29 -6.74 23.84
N THR A 330 15.26 -6.69 24.70
CA THR A 330 14.63 -7.90 25.27
C THR A 330 13.13 -8.00 25.07
N THR A 331 12.46 -6.92 24.63
CA THR A 331 11.02 -6.93 24.41
C THR A 331 10.67 -7.34 22.99
N THR A 332 9.88 -8.40 22.83
CA THR A 332 9.25 -8.81 21.56
C THR A 332 8.06 -7.92 21.18
N THR A 333 7.81 -6.82 21.89
CA THR A 333 6.72 -5.90 21.57
C THR A 333 7.07 -5.02 20.39
N LEU A 334 6.14 -4.84 19.46
CA LEU A 334 6.32 -3.91 18.34
C LEU A 334 6.42 -2.47 18.85
N VAL A 335 7.25 -1.65 18.20
CA VAL A 335 7.40 -0.21 18.47
C VAL A 335 6.72 0.61 17.40
N GLU A 336 6.13 1.75 17.75
CA GLU A 336 5.61 2.71 16.75
C GLU A 336 6.80 3.31 15.99
N LEU A 337 6.79 3.18 14.67
CA LEU A 337 7.78 3.78 13.78
C LEU A 337 7.31 5.19 13.44
N THR A 338 8.08 6.19 13.87
CA THR A 338 7.73 7.60 13.64
C THR A 338 8.12 8.04 12.23
N GLN A 339 7.51 9.12 11.71
CA GLN A 339 7.92 9.71 10.43
C GLN A 339 9.42 9.99 10.38
N ALA A 340 10.00 10.52 11.46
CA ALA A 340 11.41 10.85 11.52
C ALA A 340 12.31 9.63 11.32
N MET A 341 11.88 8.45 11.79
CA MET A 341 12.59 7.17 11.63
C MET A 341 12.33 6.49 10.29
N LEU A 342 11.39 6.99 9.48
CA LEU A 342 11.04 6.41 8.18
C LEU A 342 11.51 7.32 7.04
N THR A 343 12.32 8.33 7.36
CA THR A 343 12.83 9.35 6.44
C THR A 343 14.26 9.81 6.77
N ASP A 344 14.94 9.20 7.75
CA ASP A 344 16.31 9.53 8.16
C ASP A 344 17.38 8.72 7.43
N GLY A 345 16.99 7.69 6.69
CA GLY A 345 17.87 6.69 6.11
C GLY A 345 18.39 5.72 7.18
N PRO A 346 19.14 4.68 6.79
CA PRO A 346 19.80 4.49 5.50
C PRO A 346 18.85 4.12 4.37
N TRP A 347 19.19 4.51 3.14
CA TRP A 347 18.31 4.34 1.97
C TRP A 347 18.54 3.00 1.25
N CYS A 348 17.46 2.31 0.90
CA CYS A 348 17.42 1.05 0.18
C CYS A 348 16.58 1.16 -1.10
N PRO A 349 17.03 0.63 -2.25
CA PRO A 349 18.43 0.49 -2.60
C PRO A 349 19.01 1.90 -2.86
N GLY A 350 20.30 2.09 -2.59
CA GLY A 350 20.96 3.39 -2.62
C GLY A 350 22.30 3.28 -1.93
N GLY A 351 23.03 4.37 -1.79
CA GLY A 351 24.25 4.42 -0.99
C GLY A 351 24.17 5.44 0.14
N PRO A 352 25.29 5.74 0.80
CA PRO A 352 25.31 6.71 1.91
C PRO A 352 24.92 8.14 1.47
N ASN A 353 24.89 8.41 0.16
CA ASN A 353 24.72 9.74 -0.42
C ASN A 353 23.24 10.17 -0.59
N GLY A 354 22.25 9.30 -0.30
CA GLY A 354 20.84 9.71 -0.20
C GLY A 354 19.84 8.80 -0.94
N ALA A 355 18.58 9.26 -0.97
CA ALA A 355 17.45 8.58 -1.60
C ALA A 355 17.44 8.83 -3.11
N ILE A 356 17.60 7.78 -3.93
CA ILE A 356 17.65 7.89 -5.40
C ILE A 356 16.71 6.88 -6.06
N GLY A 357 16.11 7.22 -7.21
CA GLY A 357 15.24 6.31 -7.94
C GLY A 357 13.93 6.03 -7.19
N ASN A 358 13.69 4.79 -6.79
CA ASN A 358 12.56 4.40 -5.95
C ASN A 358 12.99 4.08 -4.49
N ALA A 359 14.14 4.59 -4.07
CA ALA A 359 14.69 4.33 -2.75
C ALA A 359 13.71 4.68 -1.62
N TRP A 360 13.81 3.87 -0.58
CA TRP A 360 12.97 3.93 0.61
C TRP A 360 13.85 3.73 1.85
N ASP A 361 13.36 4.18 2.99
CA ASP A 361 14.10 4.11 4.25
C ASP A 361 14.18 2.67 4.78
N ALA A 362 15.37 2.17 5.10
CA ALA A 362 15.62 0.82 5.60
C ALA A 362 14.74 0.44 6.81
N ASP A 363 14.33 1.39 7.64
CA ASP A 363 13.45 1.14 8.78
C ASP A 363 12.04 0.70 8.35
N LEU A 364 11.63 0.92 7.10
CA LEU A 364 10.37 0.38 6.55
C LEU A 364 10.36 -1.16 6.49
N LEU A 365 11.53 -1.82 6.41
CA LEU A 365 11.61 -3.29 6.51
C LEU A 365 11.17 -3.83 7.87
N ARG A 366 11.12 -2.97 8.90
CA ARG A 366 10.68 -3.35 10.24
C ARG A 366 9.18 -3.50 10.34
N VAL A 367 8.38 -2.95 9.42
CA VAL A 367 6.92 -2.94 9.54
C VAL A 367 6.38 -4.36 9.72
N ARG A 368 5.61 -4.58 10.79
CA ARG A 368 4.94 -5.85 11.12
C ARG A 368 3.44 -5.70 11.31
N LYS A 369 3.00 -4.48 11.60
CA LYS A 369 1.60 -4.13 11.80
C LYS A 369 1.34 -2.70 11.34
N VAL A 370 0.19 -2.50 10.70
CA VAL A 370 -0.32 -1.18 10.31
C VAL A 370 -1.63 -0.94 11.04
N ALA A 371 -1.73 0.18 11.75
CA ALA A 371 -3.01 0.65 12.29
C ALA A 371 -3.60 1.69 11.34
N VAL A 372 -4.86 1.48 10.98
CA VAL A 372 -5.62 2.32 10.06
C VAL A 372 -6.72 3.01 10.85
N THR A 373 -6.81 4.33 10.74
CA THR A 373 -7.94 5.11 11.24
C THR A 373 -8.64 5.78 10.07
N ILE A 374 -9.95 5.56 9.95
CA ILE A 374 -10.78 6.15 8.90
C ILE A 374 -11.95 6.86 9.57
N ARG A 375 -12.19 8.11 9.18
CA ARG A 375 -13.29 8.95 9.66
C ARG A 375 -14.14 9.38 8.47
N VAL A 376 -15.43 9.12 8.54
CA VAL A 376 -16.42 9.49 7.52
C VAL A 376 -17.44 10.48 8.07
N GLN A 377 -17.90 11.39 7.23
CA GLN A 377 -18.94 12.35 7.56
C GLN A 377 -20.26 12.01 6.86
N SER A 378 -21.37 12.50 7.40
CA SER A 378 -22.67 12.51 6.72
C SER A 378 -22.57 13.27 5.40
N ALA A 379 -23.04 12.65 4.31
CA ALA A 379 -23.09 13.31 3.00
C ALA A 379 -24.11 14.48 3.03
N ASN A 380 -25.19 14.32 3.79
CA ASN A 380 -26.18 15.35 3.98
C ASN A 380 -25.72 16.44 4.95
N ALA A 381 -25.54 17.67 4.45
CA ALA A 381 -25.18 18.83 5.27
C ALA A 381 -26.26 19.22 6.28
N ALA A 382 -27.53 18.89 6.05
CA ALA A 382 -28.63 19.18 6.96
C ALA A 382 -28.63 18.32 8.24
N LEU A 383 -27.80 17.26 8.26
CA LEU A 383 -27.57 16.44 9.45
C LEU A 383 -26.26 16.77 10.17
N ARG A 384 -25.45 17.68 9.62
CA ARG A 384 -24.19 18.10 10.24
C ARG A 384 -24.38 19.37 11.06
N GLY A 385 -23.88 19.36 12.29
CA GLY A 385 -23.83 20.53 13.17
C GLY A 385 -22.68 21.47 12.80
N PRO A 386 -22.41 22.51 13.61
CA PRO A 386 -21.24 23.37 13.45
C PRO A 386 -19.93 22.56 13.52
N ALA A 387 -18.91 23.01 12.79
CA ALA A 387 -17.59 22.38 12.80
C ALA A 387 -17.05 22.32 14.24
N SER A 388 -16.65 21.12 14.67
CA SER A 388 -16.26 20.81 16.04
C SER A 388 -15.58 19.45 16.11
N ALA A 389 -15.25 18.97 17.32
CA ALA A 389 -14.73 17.61 17.50
C ALA A 389 -15.67 16.51 16.93
N LEU A 390 -16.98 16.77 16.89
CA LEU A 390 -18.00 15.86 16.32
C LEU A 390 -18.14 15.97 14.80
N PHE A 391 -17.73 17.09 14.21
CA PHE A 391 -17.91 17.41 12.79
C PHE A 391 -16.67 18.05 12.22
N THR A 392 -15.87 17.31 11.45
CA THR A 392 -14.69 17.85 10.76
C THR A 392 -15.11 19.01 9.84
N ASN A 393 -16.20 18.82 9.09
CA ASN A 393 -16.81 19.87 8.30
C ASN A 393 -18.19 20.20 8.84
N GLY A 394 -18.43 21.48 9.12
CA GLY A 394 -19.73 21.95 9.59
C GLY A 394 -20.83 21.86 8.52
N GLY A 395 -22.06 21.58 8.95
CA GLY A 395 -23.26 21.56 8.13
C GLY A 395 -24.19 22.74 8.31
N THR A 396 -25.43 22.56 7.88
CA THR A 396 -26.50 23.57 7.96
C THR A 396 -27.47 23.33 9.12
N SER A 397 -27.30 22.24 9.87
CA SER A 397 -28.19 21.87 10.96
C SER A 397 -28.02 22.79 12.16
N LYS A 398 -29.13 23.41 12.60
CA LYS A 398 -29.20 24.24 13.82
C LYS A 398 -29.79 23.49 15.02
N GLU A 399 -30.31 22.28 14.80
CA GLU A 399 -31.01 21.49 15.80
C GLU A 399 -30.18 20.26 16.19
N GLY A 400 -29.78 20.17 17.46
CA GLY A 400 -28.97 19.05 17.96
C GLY A 400 -29.65 17.67 17.84
N SER A 401 -30.98 17.63 17.76
CA SER A 401 -31.74 16.38 17.56
C SER A 401 -31.58 15.75 16.17
N LYS A 402 -31.06 16.51 15.19
CA LYS A 402 -30.81 16.05 13.82
C LYS A 402 -29.32 15.82 13.54
N TRP A 403 -28.48 16.01 14.54
CA TRP A 403 -27.04 15.90 14.40
C TRP A 403 -26.63 14.45 14.24
N LEU A 404 -25.91 14.18 13.16
CA LEU A 404 -25.26 12.90 12.87
C LEU A 404 -23.75 13.14 12.82
N PRO A 405 -23.05 12.99 13.97
CA PRO A 405 -21.60 13.16 14.05
C PRO A 405 -20.85 12.27 13.07
N ASP A 406 -19.63 12.68 12.74
CA ASP A 406 -18.72 11.83 11.99
C ASP A 406 -18.51 10.49 12.72
N GLN A 407 -18.43 9.42 11.95
CA GLN A 407 -18.12 8.09 12.49
C GLN A 407 -16.68 7.73 12.15
N GLN A 408 -16.01 7.10 13.11
CA GLN A 408 -14.62 6.68 12.97
C GLN A 408 -14.49 5.20 13.28
N VAL A 409 -13.71 4.50 12.48
CA VAL A 409 -13.21 3.16 12.78
C VAL A 409 -11.70 3.18 12.86
N THR A 410 -11.15 2.46 13.83
CA THR A 410 -9.72 2.17 13.92
C THR A 410 -9.55 0.66 14.00
N PHE A 411 -8.73 0.11 13.11
CA PHE A 411 -8.38 -1.30 13.11
C PHE A 411 -6.89 -1.46 12.86
N SER A 412 -6.34 -2.64 13.18
CA SER A 412 -4.94 -2.93 12.91
C SER A 412 -4.80 -4.25 12.17
N VAL A 413 -3.87 -4.28 11.22
CA VAL A 413 -3.60 -5.45 10.37
C VAL A 413 -2.15 -5.85 10.59
N SER A 414 -1.91 -7.13 10.85
CA SER A 414 -0.56 -7.71 10.86
C SER A 414 -0.43 -8.55 9.59
N PRO A 415 0.27 -8.07 8.54
CA PRO A 415 0.40 -8.78 7.28
C PRO A 415 1.04 -10.15 7.51
N ARG A 416 0.45 -11.20 6.95
CA ARG A 416 0.83 -12.60 7.25
C ARG A 416 2.29 -12.88 6.88
N ASN A 417 2.72 -12.32 5.76
CA ASN A 417 4.02 -12.58 5.18
C ASN A 417 5.16 -11.77 5.79
N LEU A 418 4.85 -10.75 6.60
CA LEU A 418 5.87 -9.95 7.30
C LEU A 418 6.21 -10.50 8.68
N ASN A 419 5.44 -11.44 9.21
CA ASN A 419 5.58 -11.98 10.56
C ASN A 419 6.11 -13.43 10.58
N LEU A 420 6.74 -13.87 9.48
CA LEU A 420 7.30 -15.21 9.35
C LEU A 420 8.59 -15.30 10.18
N GLY A 421 8.58 -16.06 11.28
CA GLY A 421 9.76 -16.27 12.13
C GLY A 421 9.75 -15.55 13.49
N ARG A 422 8.59 -15.06 13.93
CA ARG A 422 8.36 -14.53 15.27
C ARG A 422 7.43 -15.39 16.09
#